data_AF-A0A2D6TL27-F1
#
_entry.id   AF-A0A2D6TL27-F1
#
_cell.length_a   1.000
_cell.length_b   1.000
_cell.length_c   1.000
_cell.angle_alpha   90.00
_cell.angle_beta   90.00
_cell.angle_gamma   90.00
#
_symmetry.space_group_name_H-M   'P 1'
#
loop_
_entity.id
_entity.type
_entity.pdbx_description
1 polymer ?
#
loop_
_entity_poly.entity_id
_entity_poly.type
_entity_poly.pdbx_seq_one_letter_code
_entity_poly.pdbx_strand_id
1 'polypeptide(L)'
;MKKGVVGTFNFDGNSNQFEYCVYLIFLIIFFISAPVPIFYILNSLGVNTSGGYGIFYWQIFLIILFISLLASISRRLKNLKMNKGLLILPFIPIVNLLFVIYLCFASKKK
;
A
#
# COMPACT_ATOMS: atom_id res chain seq x y z
N MET A 1 22.22 19.37 -3.35
CA MET A 1 21.80 18.28 -4.26
C MET A 1 20.34 17.92 -3.97
N LYS A 2 19.45 18.00 -4.97
CA LYS A 2 18.04 17.59 -4.82
C LYS A 2 18.00 16.07 -4.66
N LYS A 3 17.75 15.60 -3.43
CA LYS A 3 17.58 14.19 -3.03
C LYS A 3 16.26 13.61 -3.55
N GLY A 4 16.04 13.65 -4.86
CA GLY A 4 14.77 13.21 -5.46
C GLY A 4 14.78 11.73 -5.83
N VAL A 5 15.88 11.25 -6.42
CA VAL A 5 15.91 9.93 -7.09
C VAL A 5 17.16 9.12 -6.72
N VAL A 6 18.31 9.77 -6.55
CA VAL A 6 19.60 9.10 -6.32
C VAL A 6 19.67 8.56 -4.88
N GLY A 7 19.68 7.23 -4.73
CA GLY A 7 19.87 6.53 -3.44
C GLY A 7 18.60 6.09 -2.69
N THR A 8 17.46 6.01 -3.37
CA THR A 8 16.14 5.67 -2.76
C THR A 8 15.82 4.16 -2.67
N PHE A 9 16.73 3.29 -3.13
CA PHE A 9 16.59 1.83 -3.00
C PHE A 9 17.64 1.26 -2.04
N ASN A 10 17.59 1.68 -0.77
CA ASN A 10 18.36 1.03 0.30
C ASN A 10 17.48 0.05 1.06
N PHE A 11 18.00 -1.15 1.35
CA PHE A 11 17.36 -2.17 2.19
C PHE A 11 17.37 -1.83 3.70
N ASP A 12 17.53 -0.55 4.07
CA ASP A 12 17.64 -0.08 5.46
C ASP A 12 16.31 -0.12 6.24
N GLY A 13 15.24 -0.60 5.61
CA GLY A 13 13.90 -0.73 6.21
C GLY A 13 13.26 0.63 6.56
N ASN A 14 13.77 1.72 6.02
CA ASN A 14 13.20 3.07 6.12
C ASN A 14 12.55 3.44 4.78
N SER A 15 11.45 4.20 4.81
CA SER A 15 10.82 4.70 3.58
C SER A 15 10.81 6.23 3.55
N ASN A 16 11.49 6.80 2.55
CA ASN A 16 11.48 8.25 2.30
C ASN A 16 10.12 8.72 1.76
N GLN A 17 9.93 10.05 1.76
CA GLN A 17 8.67 10.65 1.32
C GLN A 17 8.35 10.27 -0.12
N PHE A 18 9.36 10.35 -0.99
CA PHE A 18 9.24 9.99 -2.40
C PHE A 18 8.93 8.50 -2.58
N GLU A 19 9.69 7.61 -1.93
CA GLU A 19 9.47 6.16 -1.98
C GLU A 19 8.05 5.77 -1.51
N TYR A 20 7.59 6.37 -0.42
CA TYR A 20 6.25 6.14 0.11
C TYR A 20 5.17 6.60 -0.89
N CYS A 21 5.30 7.82 -1.43
CA CYS A 21 4.36 8.36 -2.42
C CYS A 21 4.33 7.49 -3.70
N VAL A 22 5.49 7.10 -4.23
CA VAL A 22 5.58 6.25 -5.43
C VAL A 22 4.94 4.89 -5.17
N TYR A 23 5.22 4.27 -4.03
CA TYR A 23 4.63 2.97 -3.66
C TYR A 23 3.11 3.06 -3.47
N LEU A 24 2.61 4.16 -2.92
CA LEU A 24 1.19 4.41 -2.75
C LEU A 24 0.49 4.60 -4.10
N ILE A 25 1.09 5.36 -5.02
CA ILE A 25 0.58 5.49 -6.40
C ILE A 25 0.57 4.12 -7.09
N PHE A 26 1.63 3.33 -6.93
CA PHE A 26 1.69 1.96 -7.42
C PHE A 26 0.55 1.09 -6.85
N LEU A 27 0.30 1.16 -5.53
CA LEU A 27 -0.81 0.42 -4.90
C LEU A 27 -2.17 0.84 -5.46
N ILE A 28 -2.40 2.13 -5.71
CA ILE A 28 -3.66 2.63 -6.31
C ILE A 28 -3.83 2.08 -7.73
N ILE A 29 -2.79 2.19 -8.57
CA ILE A 29 -2.83 1.70 -9.95
C ILE A 29 -3.07 0.18 -9.94
N PHE A 30 -2.35 -0.55 -9.10
CA PHE A 30 -2.45 -1.99 -8.99
C PHE A 30 -3.81 -2.43 -8.44
N PHE A 31 -4.40 -1.71 -7.49
CA PHE A 31 -5.76 -1.95 -7.01
C PHE A 31 -6.80 -1.86 -8.13
N ILE A 32 -6.66 -0.88 -9.03
CA ILE A 32 -7.58 -0.67 -10.16
C ILE A 32 -7.33 -1.68 -11.29
N SER A 33 -6.07 -1.98 -11.60
CA SER A 33 -5.69 -2.74 -12.79
C SER A 33 -5.55 -4.24 -12.58
N ALA A 34 -5.15 -4.70 -11.39
CA ALA A 34 -4.96 -6.12 -11.08
C ALA A 34 -6.23 -7.00 -11.03
N PRO A 35 -7.45 -6.51 -10.73
CA PRO A 35 -8.64 -7.38 -10.73
C PRO A 35 -8.86 -8.05 -12.09
N VAL A 36 -8.71 -7.32 -13.19
CA VAL A 36 -8.94 -7.81 -14.56
C VAL A 36 -8.08 -9.04 -14.91
N PRO A 37 -6.72 -8.99 -14.82
CA PRO A 37 -5.90 -10.16 -15.10
C PRO A 37 -6.10 -11.28 -14.08
N ILE A 38 -6.37 -10.98 -12.80
CA ILE A 38 -6.65 -12.00 -11.78
C ILE A 38 -7.91 -12.80 -12.17
N PHE A 39 -9.01 -12.12 -12.50
CA PHE A 39 -10.24 -12.79 -12.92
C PHE A 39 -10.05 -13.54 -14.24
N TYR A 40 -9.31 -12.99 -15.21
CA TYR A 40 -9.01 -13.69 -16.45
C TYR A 40 -8.26 -15.01 -16.22
N ILE A 41 -7.20 -14.98 -15.41
CA ILE A 41 -6.41 -16.17 -15.06
C ILE A 41 -7.26 -17.21 -14.33
N LEU A 42 -8.04 -16.79 -13.34
CA LEU A 42 -8.90 -17.70 -12.58
C LEU A 42 -9.93 -18.41 -13.49
N ASN A 43 -10.59 -17.67 -14.38
CA ASN A 43 -11.51 -18.29 -15.35
C ASN A 43 -10.78 -19.25 -16.31
N SER A 44 -9.57 -18.90 -16.77
CA SER A 44 -8.76 -19.77 -17.63
C SER A 44 -8.33 -21.06 -16.92
N LEU A 45 -8.26 -21.07 -15.59
CA LEU A 45 -7.94 -22.25 -14.78
C LEU A 45 -9.19 -23.08 -14.43
N GLY A 46 -10.36 -22.75 -15.00
CA GLY A 46 -11.63 -23.44 -14.72
C GLY A 46 -12.25 -23.06 -13.38
N VAL A 47 -11.74 -22.02 -12.71
CA VAL A 47 -12.37 -21.49 -11.49
C VAL A 47 -13.57 -20.65 -11.90
N ASN A 48 -14.77 -21.08 -11.50
CA ASN A 48 -16.00 -20.31 -11.68
C ASN A 48 -15.92 -19.04 -10.83
N THR A 49 -15.49 -17.94 -11.43
CA THR A 49 -15.43 -16.62 -10.75
C THR A 49 -16.79 -15.93 -10.69
N SER A 50 -17.83 -16.52 -11.30
CA SER A 50 -19.21 -16.06 -11.21
C SER A 50 -19.76 -16.24 -9.78
N GLY A 51 -20.32 -15.16 -9.22
CA GLY A 51 -20.94 -15.19 -7.89
C GLY A 51 -19.94 -15.21 -6.72
N GLY A 52 -20.18 -16.06 -5.72
CA GLY A 52 -19.51 -16.02 -4.42
C GLY A 52 -18.00 -16.29 -4.43
N TYR A 53 -17.52 -17.12 -5.37
CA TYR A 53 -16.09 -17.40 -5.51
C TYR A 53 -15.30 -16.20 -6.00
N GLY A 54 -15.84 -15.40 -6.92
CA GLY A 54 -15.21 -14.15 -7.36
C GLY A 54 -15.04 -13.15 -6.22
N ILE A 55 -16.05 -13.06 -5.35
CA ILE A 55 -16.00 -12.22 -4.13
C ILE A 55 -14.91 -12.74 -3.19
N PHE A 56 -14.78 -14.06 -3.00
CA PHE A 56 -13.76 -14.63 -2.12
C PHE A 56 -12.32 -14.28 -2.58
N TYR A 57 -12.01 -14.46 -3.87
CA TYR A 57 -10.69 -14.08 -4.41
C TYR A 57 -10.46 -12.57 -4.36
N TRP A 58 -11.51 -11.78 -4.55
CA TRP A 58 -11.44 -10.34 -4.38
C TRP A 58 -11.06 -9.96 -2.94
N GLN A 59 -11.67 -10.58 -1.93
CA GLN A 59 -11.32 -10.30 -0.53
C GLN A 59 -9.87 -10.69 -0.19
N ILE A 60 -9.38 -11.82 -0.70
CA ILE A 60 -7.97 -12.22 -0.53
C ILE A 60 -7.03 -11.15 -1.13
N PHE A 61 -7.34 -10.69 -2.35
CA PHE A 61 -6.57 -9.63 -2.99
C PHE A 61 -6.56 -8.34 -2.17
N LEU A 62 -7.70 -7.92 -1.62
CA LEU A 62 -7.78 -6.76 -0.73
C LEU A 62 -6.93 -6.92 0.53
N ILE A 63 -6.91 -8.09 1.14
CA ILE A 63 -6.09 -8.37 2.33
C ILE A 63 -4.60 -8.24 2.00
N ILE A 64 -4.17 -8.79 0.86
CA ILE A 64 -2.77 -8.70 0.41
C ILE A 64 -2.36 -7.23 0.21
N LEU A 65 -3.23 -6.43 -0.42
CA LEU A 65 -2.97 -5.00 -0.59
C LEU A 65 -2.95 -4.25 0.75
N PHE A 66 -3.84 -4.60 1.66
CA PHE A 66 -3.90 -3.99 2.98
C PHE A 66 -2.62 -4.25 3.78
N ILE A 67 -2.12 -5.50 3.78
CA ILE A 67 -0.85 -5.87 4.42
C ILE A 67 0.32 -5.11 3.79
N SER A 68 0.31 -4.98 2.46
CA SER A 68 1.33 -4.24 1.70
C SER A 68 1.34 -2.74 2.06
N LEU A 69 0.15 -2.13 2.19
CA LEU A 69 -0.02 -0.76 2.65
C LEU A 69 0.49 -0.59 4.09
N LEU A 70 0.13 -1.50 5.01
CA LEU A 70 0.59 -1.48 6.40
C LEU A 70 2.13 -1.55 6.50
N ALA A 71 2.75 -2.41 5.71
CA ALA A 71 4.20 -2.53 5.66
C ALA A 71 4.87 -1.22 5.21
N SER A 72 4.31 -0.55 4.20
CA SER A 72 4.79 0.75 3.72
C SER A 72 4.62 1.85 4.79
N ILE A 73 3.45 1.93 5.42
CA ILE A 73 3.16 2.87 6.51
C ILE A 73 4.13 2.65 7.68
N SER A 74 4.40 1.40 8.06
CA SER A 74 5.32 1.07 9.15
C SER A 74 6.74 1.58 8.89
N ARG A 75 7.26 1.38 7.67
CA ARG A 75 8.56 1.91 7.25
C ARG A 75 8.58 3.44 7.22
N ARG A 76 7.47 4.07 6.84
CA ARG A 76 7.32 5.53 6.79
C ARG A 76 7.30 6.14 8.19
N LEU A 77 6.53 5.55 9.11
CA LEU A 77 6.46 5.96 10.51
C LEU A 77 7.81 5.84 11.21
N LYS A 78 8.56 4.76 10.95
CA LYS A 78 9.93 4.58 11.44
C LYS A 78 10.85 5.70 10.95
N ASN A 79 10.79 6.07 9.68
CA ASN A 79 11.59 7.18 9.13
C ASN A 79 11.24 8.54 9.75
N LEU A 80 9.94 8.78 10.00
CA LEU A 80 9.44 9.99 10.65
C LEU A 80 9.66 10.00 12.17
N LYS A 81 10.22 8.93 12.77
CA LYS A 81 10.37 8.74 14.23
C LYS A 81 9.04 8.92 15.00
N MET A 82 7.93 8.56 14.36
CA MET A 82 6.59 8.65 14.97
C MET A 82 6.26 7.36 15.73
N ASN A 83 5.26 7.43 16.62
CA ASN A 83 4.82 6.28 17.41
C ASN A 83 4.28 5.15 16.49
N LYS A 84 4.76 3.92 16.70
CA LYS A 84 4.31 2.72 15.98
C LYS A 84 2.83 2.40 16.24
N GLY A 85 2.26 2.87 17.35
CA GLY A 85 0.84 2.75 17.66
C GLY A 85 -0.09 3.41 16.62
N LEU A 86 0.43 4.30 15.78
CA LEU A 86 -0.33 4.89 14.67
C LEU A 86 -0.69 3.86 13.56
N LEU A 87 -0.13 2.64 13.61
CA LEU A 87 -0.51 1.54 12.73
C LEU A 87 -1.93 1.01 12.97
N ILE A 88 -2.62 1.48 14.02
CA ILE A 88 -4.03 1.12 14.26
C ILE A 88 -5.01 2.01 13.46
N LEU A 89 -4.59 3.20 13.03
CA LEU A 89 -5.44 4.13 12.26
C LEU A 89 -5.87 3.58 10.88
N PRO A 90 -5.03 2.85 10.13
CA PRO A 90 -5.41 2.24 8.85
C PRO A 90 -6.59 1.25 8.91
N PHE A 91 -6.93 0.72 10.10
CA PHE A 91 -8.07 -0.20 10.26
C PHE A 91 -9.42 0.50 10.13
N ILE A 92 -9.47 1.82 10.31
CA ILE A 92 -10.69 2.62 10.13
C ILE A 92 -10.66 3.22 8.71
N PRO A 93 -11.56 2.87 7.79
CA PRO A 93 -11.45 3.22 6.36
C PRO A 93 -11.28 4.73 6.08
N ILE A 94 -12.07 5.56 6.75
CA ILE A 94 -12.05 7.03 6.56
C ILE A 94 -10.74 7.62 7.11
N VAL A 95 -10.35 7.16 8.29
CA VAL A 95 -9.13 7.63 8.95
C VAL A 95 -7.89 7.16 8.19
N ASN A 96 -7.92 5.95 7.63
CA ASN A 96 -6.86 5.40 6.79
C ASN A 96 -6.57 6.34 5.61
N LEU A 97 -7.61 6.78 4.89
CA LEU A 97 -7.45 7.61 3.71
C LEU A 97 -6.79 8.97 4.06
N LEU A 98 -7.25 9.63 5.11
CA LEU A 98 -6.64 10.88 5.59
C LEU A 98 -5.21 10.66 6.08
N PHE A 99 -4.96 9.56 6.79
CA PHE A 99 -3.66 9.25 7.39
C PHE A 99 -2.60 8.92 6.33
N VAL A 100 -2.99 8.16 5.31
CA VAL A 100 -2.17 7.80 4.16
C VAL A 100 -1.77 9.05 3.37
N ILE A 101 -2.72 9.96 3.12
CA ILE A 101 -2.43 11.26 2.50
C ILE A 101 -1.51 12.11 3.38
N TYR A 102 -1.77 12.17 4.68
CA TYR A 102 -0.93 12.90 5.63
C TYR A 102 0.53 12.42 5.58
N LEU A 103 0.78 11.11 5.54
CA LEU A 103 2.13 10.54 5.49
C LEU A 103 2.91 10.87 4.20
N CYS A 104 2.21 11.17 3.11
CA CYS A 104 2.81 11.68 1.87
C CYS A 104 3.39 13.09 2.02
N PHE A 105 2.79 13.93 2.87
CA PHE A 105 3.22 15.32 3.06
C PHE A 105 4.07 15.51 4.32
N ALA A 106 3.90 14.64 5.32
CA ALA A 106 4.67 14.66 6.55
C ALA A 106 6.17 14.57 6.21
N SER A 107 6.93 15.61 6.53
CA SER A 107 8.39 15.61 6.40
C SER A 107 9.03 15.30 7.74
N LYS A 108 10.23 14.73 7.71
CA LYS A 108 10.99 14.45 8.93
C LYS A 108 11.23 15.77 9.67
N LYS A 109 10.70 15.93 10.89
CA LYS A 109 11.07 17.04 11.75
C LYS A 109 12.59 16.95 11.97
N LYS A 110 13.30 18.04 11.64
CA LYS A 110 14.75 18.17 11.83
C LYS A 110 15.09 17.98 13.29
#